data_AF-A0AAF0YTN0-F1
#
_entry.id   AF-A0AAF0YTN0-F1
#
_cell.length_a   1.000
_cell.length_b   1.000
_cell.length_c   1.000
_cell.angle_alpha   90.00
_cell.angle_beta   90.00
_cell.angle_gamma   90.00
#
_symmetry.space_group_name_H-M   'P 1'
#
loop_
_entity.id
_entity.type
_entity.pdbx_description
1 polymer ?
#
loop_
_entity_poly.entity_id
_entity_poly.type
_entity_poly.pdbx_seq_one_letter_code
_entity_poly.pdbx_strand_id
1 'polypeptide(L)'
;MREEAQARAKIIGETLTLMRQKIMPRNAPMDIDVWLATKGKMIGPAMVKAQAANASLVEKTMDMSLMANGYQDSRIGLLVPEAFAGYMPDGRELDMIKLAVANRVREQLAVGVAPAQAWKNGGKLLATIVQTGLIDTQRMAKAVAGLARPRTLYVRMANLPCCARCAILAGKKGFWSKPFKRHPGCDCTQVPVEAGKDIEFAGPHFDVDAYFNSLSKDQQDVYFTKAGAEAIRQGADYVEVVNSLQGMTGVGDGVKPFTTYGAPRSGWRRLSVPEIMRRAGGDEDRMRELLLQYQYLKPERTYGPVSRVDFSKGWPDDAPDLAGFAQEVPADDLRPTVTDKDWVHILDGEPAVPGQKLQGGHRSGTGRARKTEFPPWWSDQDIKQAVLMTLQSPHATEIAGTTRVLYRVVDDVLVKASYYIEHGSLNGKRTLGATYPRNGKGVVKNTSEGKIQVGLDLSVIRRKEVGA
;
A
#
# COMPACT_ATOMS: atom_id res chain seq x y z
N MET A 1 6.86 13.17 9.56
CA MET A 1 7.33 13.68 8.24
C MET A 1 8.71 14.33 8.28
N ARG A 2 8.97 15.36 9.11
CA ARG A 2 10.30 16.00 9.16
C ARG A 2 11.43 15.04 9.55
N GLU A 3 11.22 14.21 10.56
CA GLU A 3 12.20 13.20 10.98
C GLU A 3 12.55 12.18 9.88
N GLU A 4 11.54 11.74 9.11
CA GLU A 4 11.76 10.87 7.94
C GLU A 4 12.64 11.56 6.91
N ALA A 5 12.32 12.81 6.57
CA ALA A 5 13.07 13.58 5.59
C ALA A 5 14.53 13.77 6.03
N GLN A 6 14.77 14.01 7.32
CA GLN A 6 16.12 14.10 7.90
C GLN A 6 16.86 12.76 7.85
N ALA A 7 16.22 11.66 8.27
CA ALA A 7 16.82 10.33 8.22
C ALA A 7 17.17 9.90 6.79
N ARG A 8 16.26 10.16 5.84
CA ARG A 8 16.51 9.96 4.41
C ARG A 8 17.66 10.82 3.90
N ALA A 9 17.67 12.11 4.21
CA ALA A 9 18.73 13.03 3.79
C ALA A 9 20.09 12.58 4.32
N LYS A 10 20.15 12.03 5.54
CA LYS A 10 21.35 11.43 6.12
C LYS A 10 21.82 10.21 5.30
N ILE A 11 20.94 9.25 5.00
CA ILE A 11 21.28 8.07 4.19
C ILE A 11 21.82 8.48 2.81
N ILE A 12 21.14 9.39 2.13
CA ILE A 12 21.56 9.90 0.82
C ILE A 12 22.90 10.63 0.94
N GLY A 13 23.06 11.49 1.95
CA GLY A 13 24.27 12.26 2.18
C GLY A 13 25.50 11.40 2.49
N GLU A 14 25.34 10.38 3.34
CA GLU A 14 26.39 9.39 3.65
C GLU A 14 26.79 8.61 2.39
N THR A 15 25.81 8.15 1.62
CA THR A 15 26.06 7.42 0.37
C THR A 15 26.79 8.29 -0.64
N LEU A 16 26.35 9.54 -0.87
CA LEU A 16 27.03 10.48 -1.76
C LEU A 16 28.43 10.86 -1.27
N THR A 17 28.64 10.91 0.05
CA THR A 17 29.96 11.16 0.64
C THR A 17 30.90 9.99 0.37
N LEU A 18 30.43 8.74 0.53
CA LEU A 18 31.18 7.54 0.12
C LEU A 18 31.54 7.59 -1.38
N MET A 19 30.58 7.93 -2.24
CA MET A 19 30.81 8.07 -3.68
C MET A 19 31.91 9.08 -3.98
N ARG A 20 31.85 10.27 -3.35
CA ARG A 20 32.77 11.39 -3.60
C ARG A 20 34.13 11.26 -2.90
N GLN A 21 34.25 10.50 -1.82
CA GLN A 21 35.51 10.43 -1.06
C GLN A 21 36.29 9.13 -1.29
N LYS A 22 35.60 8.01 -1.60
CA LYS A 22 36.24 6.69 -1.69
C LYS A 22 36.13 6.05 -3.06
N ILE A 23 35.03 6.27 -3.78
CA ILE A 23 34.77 5.60 -5.06
C ILE A 23 35.28 6.43 -6.23
N MET A 24 34.93 7.71 -6.33
CA MET A 24 35.36 8.59 -7.41
C MET A 24 35.78 9.98 -6.88
N PRO A 25 36.95 10.08 -6.19
CA PRO A 25 37.36 11.32 -5.56
C PRO A 25 37.71 12.41 -6.56
N ARG A 26 37.17 13.61 -6.38
CA ARG A 26 37.31 14.73 -7.33
C ARG A 26 38.77 15.08 -7.66
N ASN A 27 39.65 14.96 -6.67
CA ASN A 27 41.05 15.39 -6.73
C ASN A 27 42.03 14.22 -6.93
N ALA A 28 41.53 13.01 -7.18
CA ALA A 28 42.35 11.83 -7.46
C ALA A 28 41.84 11.11 -8.72
N PRO A 29 41.95 11.75 -9.91
CA PRO A 29 41.62 11.09 -11.16
C PRO A 29 42.50 9.86 -11.37
N MET A 30 41.94 8.83 -11.97
CA MET A 30 42.65 7.62 -12.36
C MET A 30 42.15 7.13 -13.72
N ASP A 31 42.87 6.17 -14.28
CA ASP A 31 42.43 5.45 -15.46
C ASP A 31 41.01 4.89 -15.25
N ILE A 32 40.13 5.11 -16.22
CA ILE A 32 38.70 4.79 -16.07
C ILE A 32 38.44 3.28 -16.13
N ASP A 33 39.27 2.52 -16.83
CA ASP A 33 39.15 1.07 -16.93
C ASP A 33 39.63 0.41 -15.63
N VAL A 34 40.72 0.93 -15.05
CA VAL A 34 41.17 0.58 -13.70
C VAL A 34 40.09 0.92 -12.66
N TRP A 35 39.48 2.10 -12.75
CA TRP A 35 38.38 2.50 -11.87
C TRP A 35 37.19 1.53 -11.99
N LEU A 36 36.77 1.21 -13.21
CA LEU A 36 35.65 0.31 -13.49
C LEU A 36 35.88 -1.10 -12.92
N ALA A 37 37.12 -1.61 -13.05
CA ALA A 37 37.51 -2.92 -12.56
C ALA A 37 37.70 -2.99 -11.03
N THR A 38 37.92 -1.85 -10.36
CA THR A 38 38.21 -1.78 -8.92
C THR A 38 37.13 -1.01 -8.16
N LYS A 39 37.22 0.31 -8.09
CA LYS A 39 36.36 1.19 -7.28
C LYS A 39 34.90 1.17 -7.73
N GLY A 40 34.64 1.10 -9.03
CA GLY A 40 33.30 1.05 -9.61
C GLY A 40 32.45 -0.12 -9.09
N LYS A 41 33.08 -1.25 -8.73
CA LYS A 41 32.39 -2.42 -8.14
C LYS A 41 31.79 -2.13 -6.77
N MET A 42 32.27 -1.11 -6.05
CA MET A 42 31.75 -0.73 -4.73
C MET A 42 30.39 -0.01 -4.81
N ILE A 43 29.98 0.47 -5.99
CA ILE A 43 28.72 1.21 -6.17
C ILE A 43 27.52 0.32 -5.87
N GLY A 44 27.50 -0.90 -6.40
CA GLY A 44 26.38 -1.84 -6.24
C GLY A 44 26.06 -2.13 -4.76
N PRO A 45 27.02 -2.65 -3.97
CA PRO A 45 26.82 -2.92 -2.55
C PRO A 45 26.41 -1.68 -1.74
N ALA A 46 27.00 -0.51 -2.03
CA ALA A 46 26.63 0.74 -1.37
C ALA A 46 25.18 1.14 -1.68
N MET A 47 24.75 1.00 -2.94
CA MET A 47 23.38 1.26 -3.36
C MET A 47 22.41 0.28 -2.72
N VAL A 48 22.68 -1.03 -2.70
CA VAL A 48 21.82 -2.04 -2.06
C VAL A 48 21.54 -1.69 -0.60
N LYS A 49 22.60 -1.39 0.17
CA LYS A 49 22.49 -1.01 1.58
C LYS A 49 21.64 0.26 1.75
N ALA A 50 21.92 1.29 0.95
CA ALA A 50 21.23 2.56 1.04
C ALA A 50 19.75 2.46 0.60
N GLN A 51 19.44 1.66 -0.42
CA GLN A 51 18.08 1.42 -0.89
C GLN A 51 17.24 0.72 0.19
N ALA A 52 17.74 -0.38 0.77
CA ALA A 52 17.02 -1.09 1.84
C ALA A 52 16.82 -0.21 3.07
N ALA A 53 17.86 0.51 3.51
CA ALA A 53 17.76 1.44 4.63
C ALA A 53 16.77 2.59 4.36
N ASN A 54 16.70 3.10 3.13
CA ASN A 54 15.77 4.16 2.79
C ASN A 54 14.32 3.66 2.72
N ALA A 55 14.10 2.43 2.21
CA ALA A 55 12.78 1.81 2.17
C ALA A 55 12.24 1.48 3.58
N SER A 56 13.10 1.08 4.52
CA SER A 56 12.68 0.73 5.89
C SER A 56 12.16 1.93 6.70
N LEU A 57 12.49 3.17 6.30
CA LEU A 57 11.94 4.38 6.91
C LEU A 57 10.44 4.57 6.64
N VAL A 58 9.92 3.99 5.56
CA VAL A 58 8.59 4.32 5.03
C VAL A 58 7.46 3.80 5.91
N GLU A 59 7.52 2.54 6.37
CA GLU A 59 6.45 1.91 7.15
C GLU A 59 6.08 2.76 8.39
N LYS A 60 7.07 2.99 9.26
CA LYS A 60 6.89 3.75 10.50
C LYS A 60 6.33 5.14 10.23
N THR A 61 6.82 5.80 9.19
CA THR A 61 6.50 7.22 8.94
C THR A 61 5.15 7.39 8.27
N MET A 62 4.75 6.42 7.45
CA MET A 62 3.40 6.33 6.91
C MET A 62 2.38 6.08 8.02
N ASP A 63 2.63 5.15 8.94
CA ASP A 63 1.74 4.87 10.07
C ASP A 63 1.55 6.11 10.96
N MET A 64 2.65 6.75 11.38
CA MET A 64 2.57 7.98 12.18
C MET A 64 1.81 9.10 11.45
N SER A 65 2.04 9.27 10.15
CA SER A 65 1.35 10.30 9.36
C SER A 65 -0.14 10.01 9.22
N LEU A 66 -0.52 8.75 9.04
CA LEU A 66 -1.92 8.35 8.93
C LEU A 66 -2.64 8.45 10.28
N MET A 67 -2.04 7.98 11.37
CA MET A 67 -2.58 8.12 12.72
C MET A 67 -2.79 9.59 13.11
N ALA A 68 -1.82 10.47 12.80
CA ALA A 68 -1.95 11.90 13.04
C ALA A 68 -3.11 12.54 12.25
N ASN A 69 -3.46 11.96 11.10
CA ASN A 69 -4.58 12.38 10.26
C ASN A 69 -5.90 11.68 10.62
N GLY A 70 -5.93 10.88 11.70
CA GLY A 70 -7.12 10.19 12.20
C GLY A 70 -7.49 8.90 11.46
N TYR A 71 -6.60 8.34 10.65
CA TYR A 71 -6.80 7.05 10.01
C TYR A 71 -6.72 5.92 11.05
N GLN A 72 -7.72 5.03 11.06
CA GLN A 72 -7.84 3.95 12.05
C GLN A 72 -7.86 2.54 11.45
N ASP A 73 -7.78 2.41 10.12
CA ASP A 73 -7.81 1.10 9.46
C ASP A 73 -6.50 0.34 9.64
N SER A 74 -6.61 -0.99 9.59
CA SER A 74 -5.45 -1.88 9.61
C SER A 74 -4.78 -1.93 8.24
N ARG A 75 -3.44 -1.96 8.23
CA ARG A 75 -2.69 -2.30 7.02
C ARG A 75 -2.87 -3.78 6.69
N ILE A 76 -2.85 -4.09 5.41
CA ILE A 76 -3.10 -5.44 4.88
C ILE A 76 -1.80 -6.15 4.44
N GLY A 77 -0.66 -5.50 4.67
CA GLY A 77 0.67 -6.03 4.39
C GLY A 77 1.77 -5.10 4.88
N LEU A 78 2.95 -5.66 5.06
CA LEU A 78 4.17 -4.96 5.44
C LEU A 78 5.14 -4.91 4.26
N LEU A 79 5.81 -3.77 4.08
CA LEU A 79 6.95 -3.69 3.19
C LEU A 79 8.03 -4.72 3.57
N VAL A 80 8.68 -5.25 2.55
CA VAL A 80 9.96 -5.96 2.66
C VAL A 80 11.04 -5.03 2.12
N PRO A 81 11.75 -4.25 2.96
CA PRO A 81 12.69 -3.23 2.50
C PRO A 81 13.76 -3.74 1.53
N GLU A 82 14.21 -4.98 1.73
CA GLU A 82 15.21 -5.65 0.91
C GLU A 82 14.73 -5.88 -0.53
N ALA A 83 13.41 -5.96 -0.75
CA ALA A 83 12.81 -6.09 -2.08
C ALA A 83 13.01 -4.86 -2.96
N PHE A 84 13.22 -3.69 -2.36
CA PHE A 84 13.44 -2.42 -3.06
C PHE A 84 14.91 -2.18 -3.41
N ALA A 85 15.81 -3.09 -3.03
CA ALA A 85 17.24 -3.00 -3.26
C ALA A 85 17.68 -3.88 -4.44
N GLY A 86 18.88 -3.62 -4.96
CA GLY A 86 19.53 -4.47 -5.96
C GLY A 86 19.32 -4.04 -7.41
N TYR A 87 18.38 -3.13 -7.66
CA TYR A 87 18.06 -2.65 -9.00
C TYR A 87 17.86 -1.15 -9.02
N MET A 88 18.11 -0.55 -10.18
CA MET A 88 17.64 0.78 -10.47
C MET A 88 16.10 0.79 -10.52
N PRO A 89 15.46 1.94 -10.25
CA PRO A 89 13.99 2.06 -10.23
C PRO A 89 13.30 1.57 -11.50
N ASP A 90 13.97 1.66 -12.64
CA ASP A 90 13.47 1.24 -13.94
C ASP A 90 13.76 -0.24 -14.26
N GLY A 91 14.32 -1.01 -13.31
CA GLY A 91 14.53 -2.45 -13.41
C GLY A 91 15.91 -2.89 -13.91
N ARG A 92 16.79 -1.95 -14.29
CA ARG A 92 18.19 -2.28 -14.66
C ARG A 92 19.02 -2.66 -13.43
N GLU A 93 20.06 -3.45 -13.65
CA GLU A 93 21.03 -3.79 -12.61
C GLU A 93 21.83 -2.56 -12.17
N LEU A 94 22.21 -2.53 -10.89
CA LEU A 94 23.07 -1.47 -10.35
C LEU A 94 24.45 -1.42 -11.01
N ASP A 95 24.90 -2.52 -11.63
CA ASP A 95 26.17 -2.57 -12.37
C ASP A 95 26.18 -1.64 -13.59
N MET A 96 25.01 -1.29 -14.12
CA MET A 96 24.91 -0.32 -15.21
C MET A 96 25.35 1.08 -14.79
N ILE A 97 25.34 1.41 -13.49
CA ILE A 97 25.76 2.74 -13.00
C ILE A 97 27.24 2.98 -13.31
N LYS A 98 28.12 2.02 -12.96
CA LYS A 98 29.56 2.15 -13.20
C LYS A 98 29.88 2.19 -14.69
N LEU A 99 29.14 1.43 -15.51
CA LEU A 99 29.30 1.44 -16.96
C LEU A 99 28.90 2.79 -17.56
N ALA A 100 27.77 3.36 -17.14
CA ALA A 100 27.32 4.68 -17.59
C ALA A 100 28.33 5.78 -17.25
N VAL A 101 28.90 5.73 -16.03
CA VAL A 101 29.93 6.69 -15.59
C VAL A 101 31.21 6.53 -16.41
N ALA A 102 31.67 5.28 -16.62
CA ALA A 102 32.87 5.02 -17.41
C ALA A 102 32.71 5.52 -18.86
N ASN A 103 31.58 5.21 -19.49
CA ASN A 103 31.27 5.69 -20.83
C ASN A 103 31.25 7.22 -20.90
N ARG A 104 30.64 7.90 -19.92
CA ARG A 104 30.62 9.36 -19.87
C ARG A 104 32.02 9.97 -19.82
N VAL A 105 32.94 9.36 -19.06
CA VAL A 105 34.34 9.82 -19.00
C VAL A 105 35.03 9.56 -20.33
N ARG A 106 34.89 8.36 -20.92
CA ARG A 106 35.49 8.02 -22.23
C ARG A 106 35.00 8.95 -23.34
N GLU A 107 33.70 9.24 -23.42
CA GLU A 107 33.12 10.19 -24.38
C GLU A 107 33.72 11.59 -24.23
N GLN A 108 33.91 12.07 -23.00
CA GLN A 108 34.51 13.38 -22.74
C GLN A 108 35.98 13.42 -23.17
N LEU A 109 36.73 12.36 -22.90
CA LEU A 109 38.13 12.24 -23.33
C LEU A 109 38.23 12.20 -24.86
N ALA A 110 37.34 11.47 -25.53
CA ALA A 110 37.31 11.36 -26.99
C ALA A 110 37.08 12.70 -27.70
N VAL A 111 36.35 13.63 -27.08
CA VAL A 111 36.14 15.00 -27.59
C VAL A 111 37.16 16.01 -27.06
N GLY A 112 38.27 15.55 -26.50
CA GLY A 112 39.39 16.39 -26.08
C GLY A 112 39.21 17.14 -24.75
N VAL A 113 38.20 16.79 -23.93
CA VAL A 113 38.07 17.37 -22.59
C VAL A 113 39.23 16.91 -21.71
N ALA A 114 39.87 17.85 -21.00
CA ALA A 114 40.98 17.55 -20.09
C ALA A 114 40.63 16.42 -19.10
N PRO A 115 41.53 15.45 -18.83
CA PRO A 115 41.21 14.27 -18.04
C PRO A 115 40.63 14.55 -16.65
N ALA A 116 41.19 15.53 -15.93
CA ALA A 116 40.68 15.94 -14.63
C ALA A 116 39.24 16.50 -14.70
N GLN A 117 38.88 17.16 -15.81
CA GLN A 117 37.53 17.69 -16.02
C GLN A 117 36.56 16.60 -16.46
N ALA A 118 36.98 15.69 -17.34
CA ALA A 118 36.20 14.50 -17.71
C ALA A 118 35.85 13.66 -16.45
N TRP A 119 36.83 13.44 -15.58
CA TRP A 119 36.65 12.77 -14.29
C TRP A 119 35.64 13.49 -13.38
N LYS A 120 35.77 14.81 -13.21
CA LYS A 120 34.81 15.63 -12.46
C LYS A 120 33.39 15.49 -13.01
N ASN A 121 33.24 15.46 -14.33
CA ASN A 121 31.95 15.31 -15.00
C ASN A 121 31.36 13.90 -14.78
N GLY A 122 32.18 12.85 -14.80
CA GLY A 122 31.78 11.49 -14.42
C GLY A 122 31.30 11.40 -12.97
N GLY A 123 32.00 12.05 -12.03
CA GLY A 123 31.59 12.11 -10.62
C GLY A 123 30.25 12.83 -10.39
N LYS A 124 29.98 13.90 -11.16
CA LYS A 124 28.67 14.59 -11.15
C LYS A 124 27.55 13.68 -11.65
N LEU A 125 27.79 12.93 -12.73
CA LEU A 125 26.83 11.95 -13.23
C LEU A 125 26.56 10.86 -12.20
N LEU A 126 27.61 10.30 -11.58
CA LEU A 126 27.49 9.30 -10.53
C LEU A 126 26.61 9.81 -9.37
N ALA A 127 26.88 11.01 -8.87
CA ALA A 127 26.08 11.61 -7.79
C ALA A 127 24.60 11.78 -8.19
N THR A 128 24.35 12.22 -9.42
CA THR A 128 22.99 12.42 -9.95
C THR A 128 22.22 11.10 -10.04
N ILE A 129 22.85 10.04 -10.54
CA ILE A 129 22.25 8.71 -10.66
C ILE A 129 21.95 8.13 -9.28
N VAL A 130 22.92 8.19 -8.36
CA VAL A 130 22.78 7.67 -6.99
C VAL A 130 21.67 8.39 -6.24
N GLN A 131 21.68 9.73 -6.24
CA GLN A 131 20.65 10.52 -5.57
C GLN A 131 19.26 10.23 -6.14
N THR A 132 19.13 10.22 -7.47
CA THR A 132 17.85 9.93 -8.14
C THR A 132 17.37 8.53 -7.77
N GLY A 133 18.23 7.51 -7.91
CA GLY A 133 17.89 6.12 -7.59
C GLY A 133 17.40 5.94 -6.15
N LEU A 134 18.05 6.59 -5.17
CA LEU A 134 17.63 6.49 -3.77
C LEU A 134 16.28 7.19 -3.51
N ILE A 135 16.05 8.37 -4.09
CA ILE A 135 14.76 9.07 -3.97
C ILE A 135 13.64 8.22 -4.59
N ASP A 136 13.89 7.64 -5.76
CA ASP A 136 12.96 6.75 -6.44
C ASP A 136 12.61 5.51 -5.64
N THR A 137 13.60 4.83 -5.04
CA THR A 137 13.39 3.68 -4.16
C THR A 137 12.42 4.05 -3.03
N GLN A 138 12.62 5.19 -2.37
CA GLN A 138 11.73 5.59 -1.29
C GLN A 138 10.31 5.86 -1.77
N ARG A 139 10.16 6.51 -2.92
CA ARG A 139 8.84 6.80 -3.52
C ARG A 139 8.12 5.51 -3.91
N MET A 140 8.82 4.54 -4.48
CA MET A 140 8.26 3.22 -4.78
C MET A 140 7.81 2.53 -3.49
N ALA A 141 8.63 2.58 -2.43
CA ALA A 141 8.25 2.06 -1.13
C ALA A 141 7.00 2.77 -0.57
N LYS A 142 6.88 4.09 -0.68
CA LYS A 142 5.67 4.83 -0.29
C LYS A 142 4.43 4.41 -1.07
N ALA A 143 4.56 4.24 -2.38
CA ALA A 143 3.45 3.77 -3.20
C ALA A 143 2.96 2.37 -2.80
N VAL A 144 3.90 1.44 -2.57
CA VAL A 144 3.57 0.08 -2.12
C VAL A 144 2.99 0.08 -0.71
N ALA A 145 3.55 0.87 0.22
CA ALA A 145 3.02 1.01 1.58
C ALA A 145 1.61 1.61 1.59
N GLY A 146 1.35 2.59 0.73
CA GLY A 146 0.03 3.18 0.56
C GLY A 146 -0.99 2.17 0.01
N LEU A 147 -0.61 1.36 -0.98
CA LEU A 147 -1.47 0.27 -1.49
C LEU A 147 -1.73 -0.85 -0.48
N ALA A 148 -0.83 -1.01 0.50
CA ALA A 148 -1.01 -1.91 1.63
C ALA A 148 -1.88 -1.30 2.74
N ARG A 149 -2.44 -0.10 2.55
CA ARG A 149 -3.32 0.58 3.50
C ARG A 149 -4.62 0.98 2.79
N PRO A 150 -5.72 0.23 3.02
CA PRO A 150 -7.02 0.50 2.40
C PRO A 150 -7.48 1.94 2.62
N ARG A 151 -8.33 2.45 1.72
CA ARG A 151 -8.93 3.78 1.85
C ARG A 151 -7.89 4.88 2.12
N THR A 152 -6.72 4.82 1.49
CA THR A 152 -5.74 5.91 1.56
C THR A 152 -5.43 6.48 0.17
N LEU A 153 -5.13 7.77 0.15
CA LEU A 153 -4.59 8.51 -0.98
C LEU A 153 -3.30 9.19 -0.55
N TYR A 154 -2.62 9.82 -1.50
CA TYR A 154 -1.55 10.76 -1.17
C TYR A 154 -1.92 12.18 -1.53
N VAL A 155 -1.41 13.13 -0.76
CA VAL A 155 -1.24 14.53 -1.15
C VAL A 155 0.22 14.76 -1.54
N ARG A 156 0.46 15.42 -2.66
CA ARG A 156 1.81 15.76 -3.09
C ARG A 156 2.37 16.92 -2.27
N MET A 157 3.54 16.71 -1.67
CA MET A 157 4.27 17.72 -0.92
C MET A 157 5.56 18.08 -1.67
N ALA A 158 5.69 19.32 -2.10
CA ALA A 158 6.92 19.83 -2.68
C ALA A 158 8.01 19.93 -1.61
N ASN A 159 9.25 19.56 -1.93
CA ASN A 159 10.39 19.94 -1.10
C ASN A 159 11.00 21.22 -1.66
N LEU A 160 11.10 22.26 -0.84
CA LEU A 160 11.45 23.60 -1.32
C LEU A 160 12.95 23.87 -1.15
N PRO A 161 13.57 24.64 -2.07
CA PRO A 161 12.98 25.13 -3.32
C PRO A 161 12.80 24.02 -4.37
N CYS A 162 11.81 24.17 -5.27
CA CYS A 162 11.51 23.20 -6.31
C CYS A 162 11.26 23.87 -7.68
N CYS A 163 11.19 23.08 -8.76
CA CYS A 163 10.85 23.61 -10.06
C CYS A 163 9.36 23.98 -10.16
N ALA A 164 9.04 24.89 -11.08
CA ALA A 164 7.67 25.36 -11.27
C ALA A 164 6.66 24.22 -11.54
N ARG A 165 7.05 23.16 -12.26
CA ARG A 165 6.19 21.98 -12.51
C ARG A 165 5.86 21.20 -11.23
N CYS A 166 6.78 21.16 -10.28
CA CYS A 166 6.51 20.56 -8.98
C CYS A 166 5.61 21.45 -8.13
N ALA A 167 5.80 22.76 -8.19
CA ALA A 167 5.03 23.74 -7.44
C ALA A 167 3.54 23.68 -7.82
N ILE A 168 3.19 23.74 -9.11
CA ILE A 168 1.78 23.68 -9.57
C ILE A 168 1.07 22.33 -9.31
N LEU A 169 1.83 21.30 -8.88
CA LEU A 169 1.30 19.99 -8.54
C LEU A 169 1.28 19.73 -7.03
N ALA A 170 1.86 20.64 -6.22
CA ALA A 170 1.80 20.58 -4.77
C ALA A 170 0.33 20.64 -4.30
N GLY A 171 0.03 20.01 -3.16
CA GLY A 171 -1.32 19.99 -2.57
C GLY A 171 -2.33 19.06 -3.27
N LYS A 172 -2.06 18.62 -4.50
CA LYS A 172 -2.98 17.76 -5.25
C LYS A 172 -3.03 16.34 -4.68
N LYS A 173 -4.25 15.81 -4.53
CA LYS A 173 -4.54 14.42 -4.17
C LYS A 173 -4.21 13.48 -5.34
N GLY A 174 -3.76 12.26 -5.05
CA GLY A 174 -3.47 11.22 -6.03
C GLY A 174 -3.58 9.81 -5.46
N PHE A 175 -3.74 8.84 -6.35
CA PHE A 175 -3.89 7.42 -6.02
C PHE A 175 -2.53 6.71 -5.99
N TRP A 176 -2.30 5.83 -5.03
CA TRP A 176 -1.02 5.11 -4.88
C TRP A 176 -0.67 4.22 -6.09
N SER A 177 -1.68 3.71 -6.79
CA SER A 177 -1.56 3.01 -8.08
C SER A 177 -1.05 3.90 -9.23
N LYS A 178 -1.10 5.24 -9.07
CA LYS A 178 -0.68 6.24 -10.06
C LYS A 178 0.30 7.23 -9.44
N PRO A 179 1.59 6.87 -9.26
CA PRO A 179 2.59 7.80 -8.75
C PRO A 179 2.79 8.98 -9.72
N PHE A 180 2.97 10.19 -9.20
CA PHE A 180 3.12 11.37 -10.05
C PHE A 180 4.43 11.35 -10.86
N LYS A 181 4.36 11.92 -12.07
CA LYS A 181 5.50 12.10 -12.98
C LYS A 181 6.46 13.17 -12.44
N ARG A 182 7.76 12.96 -12.61
CA ARG A 182 8.82 13.92 -12.23
C ARG A 182 10.04 13.82 -13.13
N HIS A 183 10.90 14.84 -13.06
CA HIS A 183 12.20 14.90 -13.71
C HIS A 183 13.31 14.33 -12.81
N PRO A 184 14.51 14.02 -13.36
CA PRO A 184 15.68 13.62 -12.56
C PRO A 184 16.03 14.65 -11.48
N GLY A 185 16.45 14.19 -10.29
CA GLY A 185 16.82 15.07 -9.17
C GLY A 185 15.66 15.68 -8.37
N CYS A 186 14.40 15.53 -8.80
CA CYS A 186 13.24 15.94 -8.01
C CYS A 186 13.11 15.11 -6.72
N ASP A 187 13.01 15.75 -5.56
CA ASP A 187 12.95 15.13 -4.22
C ASP A 187 11.63 15.41 -3.47
N CYS A 188 10.62 15.88 -4.19
CA CYS A 188 9.24 16.02 -3.70
C CYS A 188 8.71 14.66 -3.21
N THR A 189 7.82 14.70 -2.21
CA THR A 189 7.31 13.51 -1.51
C THR A 189 5.79 13.42 -1.55
N GLN A 190 5.28 12.29 -1.05
CA GLN A 190 3.87 11.99 -0.87
C GLN A 190 3.56 11.98 0.63
N VAL A 191 2.47 12.65 1.02
CA VAL A 191 1.90 12.62 2.38
C VAL A 191 0.65 11.73 2.33
N PRO A 192 0.60 10.65 3.12
CA PRO A 192 -0.56 9.77 3.13
C PRO A 192 -1.75 10.40 3.88
N VAL A 193 -2.95 10.25 3.32
CA VAL A 193 -4.22 10.71 3.89
C VAL A 193 -5.30 9.66 3.71
N GLU A 194 -6.30 9.67 4.59
CA GLU A 194 -7.50 8.85 4.42
C GLU A 194 -8.34 9.34 3.23
N ALA A 195 -8.83 8.41 2.41
CA ALA A 195 -9.72 8.65 1.30
C ALA A 195 -11.10 9.05 1.84
N GLY A 196 -11.68 10.11 1.29
CA GLY A 196 -12.98 10.65 1.73
C GLY A 196 -12.88 11.66 2.87
N LYS A 197 -11.69 11.88 3.46
CA LYS A 197 -11.47 12.97 4.40
C LYS A 197 -10.95 14.21 3.67
N ASP A 198 -11.56 15.36 3.97
CA ASP A 198 -11.08 16.66 3.51
C ASP A 198 -10.05 17.20 4.49
N ILE A 199 -8.81 16.79 4.24
CA ILE A 199 -7.62 17.32 4.91
C ILE A 199 -7.00 18.37 3.98
N GLU A 200 -7.06 19.63 4.39
CA GLU A 200 -6.36 20.72 3.71
C GLU A 200 -4.97 20.91 4.32
N PHE A 201 -3.96 21.00 3.46
CA PHE A 201 -2.60 21.33 3.85
C PHE A 201 -2.28 22.75 3.36
N ALA A 202 -1.87 23.60 4.29
CA ALA A 202 -1.51 24.98 3.99
C ALA A 202 0.01 25.19 3.88
N GLY A 203 0.40 26.28 3.22
CA GLY A 203 1.77 26.76 3.15
C GLY A 203 2.52 26.36 1.86
N PRO A 204 3.75 26.85 1.70
CA PRO A 204 4.45 26.85 0.41
C PRO A 204 4.83 25.44 -0.08
N HIS A 205 4.76 24.42 0.78
CA HIS A 205 5.00 23.02 0.39
C HIS A 205 3.80 22.38 -0.34
N PHE A 206 2.62 23.00 -0.25
CA PHE A 206 1.36 22.48 -0.77
C PHE A 206 0.66 23.45 -1.72
N ASP A 207 1.06 24.73 -1.70
CA ASP A 207 0.44 25.77 -2.50
C ASP A 207 1.49 26.56 -3.31
N VAL A 208 1.21 26.76 -4.60
CA VAL A 208 2.14 27.39 -5.55
C VAL A 208 2.24 28.90 -5.35
N ASP A 209 1.14 29.56 -4.98
CA ASP A 209 1.11 30.98 -4.72
C ASP A 209 1.92 31.31 -3.47
N ALA A 210 1.66 30.59 -2.37
CA ALA A 210 2.44 30.68 -1.15
C ALA A 210 3.94 30.40 -1.39
N TYR A 211 4.28 29.45 -2.26
CA TYR A 211 5.67 29.22 -2.64
C TYR A 211 6.26 30.39 -3.41
N PHE A 212 5.60 30.86 -4.47
CA PHE A 212 6.08 31.97 -5.28
C PHE A 212 6.30 33.24 -4.44
N ASN A 213 5.36 33.52 -3.54
CA ASN A 213 5.41 34.68 -2.63
C ASN A 213 6.46 34.53 -1.52
N SER A 214 6.94 33.31 -1.25
CA SER A 214 8.05 33.07 -0.31
C SER A 214 9.45 33.33 -0.91
N LEU A 215 9.55 33.45 -2.24
CA LEU A 215 10.81 33.62 -2.95
C LEU A 215 11.17 35.09 -3.12
N SER A 216 12.46 35.42 -3.12
CA SER A 216 12.91 36.73 -3.60
C SER A 216 12.66 36.88 -5.11
N LYS A 217 12.62 38.10 -5.63
CA LYS A 217 12.42 38.37 -7.07
C LYS A 217 13.42 37.62 -7.95
N ASP A 218 14.70 37.61 -7.57
CA ASP A 218 15.74 36.87 -8.29
C ASP A 218 15.50 35.35 -8.25
N GLN A 219 14.99 34.84 -7.12
CA GLN A 219 14.66 33.42 -7.00
C GLN A 219 13.41 33.04 -7.81
N GLN A 220 12.39 33.91 -7.87
CA GLN A 220 11.23 33.72 -8.73
C GLN A 220 11.69 33.56 -10.19
N ASP A 221 12.54 34.48 -10.65
CA ASP A 221 13.10 34.46 -12.01
C ASP A 221 13.94 33.20 -12.30
N VAL A 222 14.63 32.64 -11.29
CA VAL A 222 15.39 31.39 -11.41
C VAL A 222 14.46 30.17 -11.53
N TYR A 223 13.44 30.06 -10.69
CA TYR A 223 12.61 28.84 -10.61
C TYR A 223 11.42 28.83 -11.58
N PHE A 224 10.89 29.99 -11.94
CA PHE A 224 9.75 30.18 -12.85
C PHE A 224 10.15 30.81 -14.20
N THR A 225 11.45 31.00 -14.44
CA THR A 225 12.02 31.79 -15.55
C THR A 225 11.72 33.28 -15.44
N LYS A 226 12.57 34.15 -15.98
CA LYS A 226 12.34 35.61 -15.97
C LYS A 226 10.99 36.00 -16.57
N ALA A 227 10.67 35.45 -17.75
CA ALA A 227 9.42 35.75 -18.44
C ALA A 227 8.20 35.18 -17.71
N GLY A 228 8.29 33.95 -17.21
CA GLY A 228 7.19 33.33 -16.47
C GLY A 228 6.93 34.01 -15.13
N ALA A 229 7.98 34.36 -14.38
CA ALA A 229 7.87 35.09 -13.13
C ALA A 229 7.27 36.49 -13.31
N GLU A 230 7.63 37.20 -14.38
CA GLU A 230 7.03 38.49 -14.71
C GLU A 230 5.52 38.36 -15.03
N ALA A 231 5.13 37.37 -15.84
CA ALA A 231 3.73 37.11 -16.15
C ALA A 231 2.90 36.80 -14.88
N ILE A 232 3.44 35.96 -13.99
CA ILE A 232 2.80 35.65 -12.70
C ILE A 232 2.65 36.91 -11.84
N ARG A 233 3.67 37.77 -11.76
CA ARG A 233 3.60 39.04 -11.02
C ARG A 233 2.55 40.00 -11.58
N GLN A 234 2.20 39.85 -12.85
CA GLN A 234 1.13 40.60 -13.53
C GLN A 234 -0.26 39.93 -13.42
N GLY A 235 -0.38 38.83 -12.66
CA GLY A 235 -1.64 38.15 -12.38
C GLY A 235 -1.98 36.99 -13.32
N ALA A 236 -1.03 36.52 -14.14
CA ALA A 236 -1.23 35.32 -14.95
C ALA A 236 -1.36 34.06 -14.09
N ASP A 237 -2.20 33.12 -14.52
CA ASP A 237 -2.36 31.83 -13.83
C ASP A 237 -1.08 30.98 -13.87
N TYR A 238 -0.71 30.43 -12.71
CA TYR A 238 0.50 29.62 -12.56
C TYR A 238 0.52 28.39 -13.47
N VAL A 239 -0.61 27.70 -13.62
CA VAL A 239 -0.71 26.47 -14.41
C VAL A 239 -0.55 26.79 -15.89
N GLU A 240 -1.20 27.85 -16.38
CA GLU A 240 -1.08 28.32 -17.75
C GLU A 240 0.35 28.73 -18.10
N VAL A 241 0.98 29.56 -17.26
CA VAL A 241 2.37 30.00 -17.45
C VAL A 241 3.31 28.80 -17.51
N VAL A 242 3.23 27.88 -16.53
CA VAL A 242 4.12 26.70 -16.50
C VAL A 242 3.87 25.74 -17.66
N ASN A 243 2.62 25.58 -18.09
CA ASN A 243 2.29 24.71 -19.23
C ASN A 243 2.73 25.32 -20.56
N SER A 244 2.67 26.65 -20.72
CA SER A 244 3.16 27.34 -21.93
C SER A 244 4.65 27.09 -22.19
N LEU A 245 5.42 26.85 -21.12
CA LEU A 245 6.86 26.59 -21.16
C LEU A 245 7.19 25.13 -21.52
N GLN A 246 6.22 24.19 -21.53
CA GLN A 246 6.46 22.77 -21.80
C GLN A 246 6.87 22.47 -23.26
N GLY A 247 6.72 23.44 -24.17
CA GLY A 247 7.19 23.34 -25.56
C GLY A 247 8.65 23.76 -25.77
N MET A 248 9.32 24.35 -24.76
CA MET A 248 10.72 24.76 -24.85
C MET A 248 11.63 23.67 -24.28
N THR A 249 12.32 22.94 -25.16
CA THR A 249 13.35 21.97 -24.76
C THR A 249 14.53 22.70 -24.10
N GLY A 250 14.52 22.76 -22.76
CA GLY A 250 15.55 23.40 -21.97
C GLY A 250 16.81 22.55 -21.86
N VAL A 251 17.97 23.20 -21.72
CA VAL A 251 19.29 22.59 -21.51
C VAL A 251 19.26 21.68 -20.27
N GLY A 252 19.03 20.39 -20.50
CA GLY A 252 18.75 19.37 -19.47
C GLY A 252 18.06 18.14 -20.05
N ASP A 253 17.32 18.31 -21.16
CA ASP A 253 16.71 17.22 -21.94
C ASP A 253 17.72 16.27 -22.60
N GLY A 254 19.01 16.64 -22.61
CA GLY A 254 20.10 15.78 -23.08
C GLY A 254 20.36 14.56 -22.20
N VAL A 255 19.87 14.56 -20.95
CA VAL A 255 19.83 13.34 -20.14
C VAL A 255 18.49 12.69 -20.42
N LYS A 256 18.43 11.84 -21.47
CA LYS A 256 17.30 10.93 -21.69
C LYS A 256 16.93 10.37 -20.32
N PRO A 257 15.67 10.48 -19.88
CA PRO A 257 15.31 9.95 -18.59
C PRO A 257 15.71 8.48 -18.64
N PHE A 258 16.39 8.03 -17.58
CA PHE A 258 16.75 6.63 -17.41
C PHE A 258 15.52 5.69 -17.47
N THR A 259 14.32 6.25 -17.60
CA THR A 259 12.98 5.66 -17.62
C THR A 259 12.46 5.22 -18.99
N THR A 260 13.26 5.18 -20.06
CA THR A 260 12.74 4.82 -21.41
C THR A 260 13.42 3.64 -22.10
N TYR A 261 14.38 2.96 -21.46
CA TYR A 261 15.11 1.87 -22.13
C TYR A 261 15.41 0.69 -21.21
N GLY A 262 14.83 -0.46 -21.57
CA GLY A 262 15.36 -1.79 -21.27
C GLY A 262 14.54 -2.60 -20.27
N ALA A 263 13.58 -3.38 -20.76
CA ALA A 263 13.14 -4.58 -20.06
C ALA A 263 14.32 -5.58 -20.00
N PRO A 264 14.69 -6.11 -18.83
CA PRO A 264 15.74 -7.12 -18.75
C PRO A 264 15.32 -8.40 -19.48
N ARG A 265 16.16 -8.86 -20.42
CA ARG A 265 16.08 -10.17 -21.09
C ARG A 265 16.93 -11.16 -20.30
N SER A 266 16.32 -11.96 -19.41
CA SER A 266 16.77 -13.29 -18.94
C SER A 266 16.30 -13.61 -17.51
N GLY A 267 15.68 -14.80 -17.34
CA GLY A 267 15.63 -15.66 -16.15
C GLY A 267 14.97 -15.12 -14.88
N TRP A 268 13.91 -15.80 -14.40
CA TRP A 268 13.24 -15.65 -13.08
C TRP A 268 13.73 -14.45 -12.24
N ARG A 269 13.37 -13.23 -12.66
CA ARG A 269 13.74 -11.98 -11.96
C ARG A 269 12.50 -11.31 -11.42
N ARG A 270 12.63 -10.83 -10.18
CA ARG A 270 11.63 -10.02 -9.48
C ARG A 270 11.30 -8.79 -10.32
N LEU A 271 10.02 -8.57 -10.63
CA LEU A 271 9.62 -7.40 -11.42
C LEU A 271 9.83 -6.11 -10.61
N SER A 272 10.24 -5.02 -11.26
CA SER A 272 10.29 -3.72 -10.61
C SER A 272 8.86 -3.21 -10.30
N VAL A 273 8.72 -2.36 -9.29
CA VAL A 273 7.40 -1.77 -8.95
C VAL A 273 6.75 -1.04 -10.15
N PRO A 274 7.47 -0.25 -10.97
CA PRO A 274 6.89 0.34 -12.17
C PRO A 274 6.38 -0.70 -13.18
N GLU A 275 7.10 -1.81 -13.36
CA GLU A 275 6.67 -2.88 -14.27
C GLU A 275 5.45 -3.63 -13.70
N ILE A 276 5.39 -3.82 -12.38
CA ILE A 276 4.20 -4.34 -11.69
C ILE A 276 3.00 -3.40 -11.92
N MET A 277 3.16 -2.09 -11.70
CA MET A 277 2.12 -1.09 -11.96
C MET A 277 1.64 -1.14 -13.41
N ARG A 278 2.58 -1.24 -14.37
CA ARG A 278 2.26 -1.35 -15.80
C ARG A 278 1.45 -2.60 -16.11
N ARG A 279 1.82 -3.75 -15.55
CA ARG A 279 1.11 -5.03 -15.75
C ARG A 279 -0.25 -5.08 -15.06
N ALA A 280 -0.39 -4.39 -13.93
CA ALA A 280 -1.66 -4.29 -13.23
C ALA A 280 -2.67 -3.39 -13.97
N GLY A 281 -2.21 -2.48 -14.84
CA GLY A 281 -3.12 -1.68 -15.68
C GLY A 281 -4.04 -0.73 -14.88
N GLY A 282 -3.68 -0.42 -13.63
CA GLY A 282 -4.52 0.37 -12.71
C GLY A 282 -5.45 -0.45 -11.81
N ASP A 283 -5.49 -1.77 -11.97
CA ASP A 283 -6.17 -2.68 -11.03
C ASP A 283 -5.33 -2.84 -9.75
N GLU A 284 -5.82 -2.29 -8.64
CA GLU A 284 -5.10 -2.29 -7.37
C GLU A 284 -5.02 -3.70 -6.74
N ASP A 285 -6.00 -4.56 -7.00
CA ASP A 285 -6.01 -5.94 -6.50
C ASP A 285 -4.96 -6.76 -7.26
N ARG A 286 -4.95 -6.66 -8.59
CA ARG A 286 -3.92 -7.29 -9.41
C ARG A 286 -2.52 -6.77 -9.08
N MET A 287 -2.40 -5.48 -8.81
CA MET A 287 -1.13 -4.88 -8.37
C MET A 287 -0.66 -5.50 -7.05
N ARG A 288 -1.57 -5.67 -6.08
CA ARG A 288 -1.25 -6.26 -4.78
C ARG A 288 -0.83 -7.72 -4.87
N GLU A 289 -1.51 -8.51 -5.69
CA GLU A 289 -1.12 -9.91 -5.97
C GLU A 289 0.31 -9.99 -6.47
N LEU A 290 0.68 -9.16 -7.44
CA LEU A 290 2.03 -9.11 -7.99
C LEU A 290 3.03 -8.64 -6.91
N LEU A 291 2.68 -7.67 -6.07
CA LEU A 291 3.55 -7.22 -4.98
C LEU A 291 3.80 -8.31 -3.92
N LEU A 292 2.83 -9.16 -3.63
CA LEU A 292 2.98 -10.33 -2.77
C LEU A 292 3.82 -11.42 -3.46
N GLN A 293 3.50 -11.75 -4.72
CA GLN A 293 4.23 -12.72 -5.54
C GLN A 293 5.72 -12.38 -5.65
N TYR A 294 6.02 -11.10 -5.85
CA TYR A 294 7.39 -10.58 -5.95
C TYR A 294 7.95 -10.10 -4.60
N GLN A 295 7.29 -10.42 -3.49
CA GLN A 295 7.74 -10.19 -2.11
C GLN A 295 8.14 -8.74 -1.81
N TYR A 296 7.50 -7.76 -2.45
CA TYR A 296 7.56 -6.35 -2.02
C TYR A 296 6.71 -6.11 -0.79
N LEU A 297 5.63 -6.90 -0.68
CA LEU A 297 4.81 -7.03 0.51
C LEU A 297 4.98 -8.43 1.09
N LYS A 298 5.00 -8.51 2.42
CA LYS A 298 4.69 -9.72 3.14
C LYS A 298 3.33 -9.53 3.83
N PRO A 299 2.48 -10.56 3.90
CA PRO A 299 1.32 -10.51 4.79
C PRO A 299 1.81 -10.20 6.21
N GLU A 300 1.19 -9.24 6.88
CA GLU A 300 1.47 -9.04 8.30
C GLU A 300 0.90 -10.24 9.05
N ARG A 301 1.74 -11.01 9.76
CA ARG A 301 1.34 -12.30 10.36
C ARG A 301 0.14 -12.21 11.32
N THR A 302 -0.23 -11.01 11.73
CA THR A 302 -1.41 -10.68 12.55
C THR A 302 -2.71 -10.68 11.75
N TYR A 303 -2.65 -10.55 10.42
CA TYR A 303 -3.80 -10.61 9.50
C TYR A 303 -3.42 -11.38 8.22
N GLY A 304 -4.11 -12.49 7.98
CA GLY A 304 -4.04 -13.26 6.74
C GLY A 304 -4.44 -12.45 5.49
N PRO A 305 -4.49 -13.07 4.30
CA PRO A 305 -4.74 -12.39 3.02
C PRO A 305 -5.93 -11.43 3.11
N VAL A 306 -5.65 -10.14 2.90
CA VAL A 306 -6.57 -8.98 2.82
C VAL A 306 -8.03 -9.32 3.13
N SER A 307 -8.44 -9.12 4.37
CA SER A 307 -9.86 -9.07 4.68
C SER A 307 -10.52 -7.98 3.84
N ARG A 308 -11.42 -8.36 2.94
CA ARG A 308 -12.29 -7.43 2.22
C ARG A 308 -13.56 -7.13 3.01
N VAL A 309 -13.61 -7.60 4.26
CA VAL A 309 -14.74 -7.55 5.17
C VAL A 309 -14.55 -6.36 6.10
N ASP A 310 -15.50 -5.44 6.06
CA ASP A 310 -15.56 -4.34 7.00
C ASP A 310 -16.10 -4.84 8.35
N PHE A 311 -15.19 -5.19 9.26
CA PHE A 311 -15.54 -5.62 10.62
C PHE A 311 -15.98 -4.47 11.53
N SER A 312 -15.82 -3.21 11.10
CA SER A 312 -16.36 -2.06 11.83
C SER A 312 -17.87 -1.96 11.64
N LYS A 313 -18.36 -2.29 10.44
CA LYS A 313 -19.80 -2.30 10.14
C LYS A 313 -20.56 -3.36 10.90
N GLY A 314 -21.70 -2.93 11.44
CA GLY A 314 -22.62 -3.75 12.19
C GLY A 314 -22.49 -3.57 13.69
N TRP A 315 -21.67 -2.65 14.21
CA TRP A 315 -21.66 -2.36 15.64
C TRP A 315 -23.07 -1.86 16.09
N PRO A 316 -23.50 -2.12 17.34
CA PRO A 316 -24.80 -1.66 17.85
C PRO A 316 -25.13 -0.18 17.60
N ASP A 317 -24.10 0.66 17.44
CA ASP A 317 -24.22 2.11 17.22
C ASP A 317 -24.32 2.50 15.72
N ASP A 318 -24.04 1.58 14.79
CA ASP A 318 -24.02 1.85 13.34
C ASP A 318 -25.36 1.55 12.64
N ALA A 319 -26.27 0.85 13.33
CA ALA A 319 -27.59 0.51 12.83
C ALA A 319 -28.62 0.76 13.94
N PRO A 320 -29.49 1.77 13.81
CA PRO A 320 -30.43 2.19 14.86
C PRO A 320 -31.47 1.13 15.27
N ASP A 321 -31.44 -0.08 14.69
CA ASP A 321 -32.37 -1.18 14.96
C ASP A 321 -31.79 -2.34 15.80
N LEU A 322 -30.46 -2.42 15.98
CA LEU A 322 -29.81 -3.58 16.59
C LEU A 322 -30.07 -3.70 18.10
N ALA A 323 -30.29 -2.58 18.80
CA ALA A 323 -30.60 -2.56 20.23
C ALA A 323 -31.96 -3.20 20.57
N GLY A 324 -32.83 -3.40 19.57
CA GLY A 324 -34.17 -3.96 19.70
C GLY A 324 -34.24 -5.48 19.65
N PHE A 325 -33.13 -6.19 19.41
CA PHE A 325 -33.14 -7.66 19.33
C PHE A 325 -33.05 -8.36 20.69
N ALA A 326 -33.62 -9.56 20.76
CA ALA A 326 -33.60 -10.38 21.97
C ALA A 326 -32.16 -10.67 22.43
N GLN A 327 -31.93 -10.62 23.74
CA GLN A 327 -30.66 -10.90 24.39
C GLN A 327 -30.91 -11.86 25.55
N GLU A 328 -31.30 -13.08 25.22
CA GLU A 328 -31.71 -14.10 26.20
C GLU A 328 -30.52 -14.82 26.86
N VAL A 329 -29.36 -14.85 26.18
CA VAL A 329 -28.17 -15.52 26.70
C VAL A 329 -27.37 -14.56 27.57
N PRO A 330 -27.08 -14.91 28.84
CA PRO A 330 -26.28 -14.07 29.72
C PRO A 330 -24.92 -13.68 29.11
N ALA A 331 -24.47 -12.46 29.40
CA ALA A 331 -23.21 -11.94 28.88
C ALA A 331 -21.98 -12.71 29.38
N ASP A 332 -22.10 -13.31 30.57
CA ASP A 332 -21.10 -14.15 31.22
C ASP A 332 -21.20 -15.65 30.85
N ASP A 333 -22.13 -16.03 29.97
CA ASP A 333 -22.27 -17.41 29.52
C ASP A 333 -21.03 -17.86 28.73
N LEU A 334 -20.35 -18.89 29.25
CA LEU A 334 -19.11 -19.41 28.70
C LEU A 334 -19.31 -19.95 27.27
N ARG A 335 -18.48 -19.47 26.35
CA ARG A 335 -18.49 -19.88 24.93
C ARG A 335 -17.62 -21.13 24.71
N PRO A 336 -17.98 -22.01 23.75
CA PRO A 336 -17.12 -23.13 23.37
C PRO A 336 -15.83 -22.64 22.71
N THR A 337 -14.74 -23.38 22.93
CA THR A 337 -13.53 -23.25 22.11
C THR A 337 -13.76 -23.91 20.75
N VAL A 338 -13.53 -23.17 19.66
CA VAL A 338 -13.66 -23.71 18.30
C VAL A 338 -12.41 -24.52 17.95
N THR A 339 -12.58 -25.81 17.65
CA THR A 339 -11.49 -26.74 17.34
C THR A 339 -11.15 -26.76 15.84
N ASP A 340 -10.02 -27.35 15.47
CA ASP A 340 -9.65 -27.55 14.05
C ASP A 340 -10.70 -28.36 13.29
N LYS A 341 -11.32 -29.35 13.95
CA LYS A 341 -12.41 -30.13 13.38
C LYS A 341 -13.63 -29.26 13.08
N ASP A 342 -13.96 -28.33 13.98
CA ASP A 342 -15.06 -27.39 13.78
C ASP A 342 -14.77 -26.44 12.61
N TRP A 343 -13.53 -26.00 12.43
CA TRP A 343 -13.15 -25.17 11.29
C TRP A 343 -13.29 -25.90 9.95
N VAL A 344 -12.85 -27.16 9.89
CA VAL A 344 -13.06 -28.01 8.70
C VAL A 344 -14.56 -28.21 8.44
N HIS A 345 -15.36 -28.45 9.48
CA HIS A 345 -16.81 -28.56 9.38
C HIS A 345 -17.45 -27.28 8.82
N ILE A 346 -17.10 -26.12 9.36
CA ILE A 346 -17.68 -24.83 8.95
C ILE A 346 -17.29 -24.49 7.51
N LEU A 347 -15.99 -24.58 7.17
CA LEU A 347 -15.49 -24.15 5.87
C LEU A 347 -15.83 -25.15 4.77
N ASP A 348 -15.45 -26.40 4.95
CA ASP A 348 -15.42 -27.39 3.87
C ASP A 348 -16.54 -28.43 4.02
N GLY A 349 -16.93 -28.71 5.26
CA GLY A 349 -17.90 -29.74 5.64
C GLY A 349 -17.37 -31.16 5.45
N GLU A 350 -18.08 -32.13 5.99
CA GLU A 350 -17.67 -33.54 5.94
C GLU A 350 -17.81 -34.13 4.53
N PRO A 351 -17.01 -35.14 4.15
CA PRO A 351 -17.20 -35.89 2.92
C PRO A 351 -18.64 -36.39 2.77
N ALA A 352 -19.17 -36.34 1.54
CA ALA A 352 -20.52 -36.83 1.27
C ALA A 352 -20.57 -38.35 1.43
N VAL A 353 -21.37 -38.83 2.38
CA VAL A 353 -21.64 -40.26 2.58
C VAL A 353 -23.06 -40.56 2.08
N PRO A 354 -23.25 -41.54 1.16
CA PRO A 354 -24.57 -41.92 0.68
C PRO A 354 -25.54 -42.21 1.82
N GLY A 355 -26.73 -41.62 1.78
CA GLY A 355 -27.77 -41.79 2.81
C GLY A 355 -27.61 -40.92 4.06
N GLN A 356 -26.51 -40.17 4.22
CA GLN A 356 -26.34 -39.24 5.32
C GLN A 356 -26.64 -37.78 4.91
N LYS A 357 -27.22 -37.01 5.84
CA LYS A 357 -27.43 -35.57 5.64
C LYS A 357 -26.07 -34.88 5.57
N LEU A 358 -25.85 -34.09 4.51
CA LEU A 358 -24.69 -33.20 4.41
C LEU A 358 -24.66 -32.23 5.60
N GLN A 359 -23.57 -32.26 6.35
CA GLN A 359 -23.30 -31.32 7.44
C GLN A 359 -22.20 -30.33 6.99
N GLY A 360 -22.23 -29.14 7.59
CA GLY A 360 -21.24 -28.08 7.33
C GLY A 360 -21.08 -27.60 5.87
N GLY A 361 -19.93 -26.99 5.62
CA GLY A 361 -19.40 -26.58 4.31
C GLY A 361 -20.02 -25.29 3.75
N HIS A 362 -19.59 -24.16 4.31
CA HIS A 362 -20.12 -22.83 4.05
C HIS A 362 -19.13 -21.89 3.34
N ARG A 363 -17.90 -22.32 3.05
CA ARG A 363 -16.97 -21.58 2.17
C ARG A 363 -17.62 -21.36 0.81
N SER A 364 -17.39 -20.20 0.19
CA SER A 364 -17.79 -19.96 -1.19
C SER A 364 -17.25 -21.06 -2.11
N GLY A 365 -18.13 -21.63 -2.95
CA GLY A 365 -17.78 -22.65 -3.92
C GLY A 365 -17.98 -24.10 -3.46
N THR A 366 -18.42 -24.36 -2.23
CA THR A 366 -18.65 -25.75 -1.74
C THR A 366 -19.82 -26.44 -2.46
N GLY A 367 -20.82 -25.69 -2.95
CA GLY A 367 -21.94 -26.21 -3.74
C GLY A 367 -22.88 -27.15 -2.97
N ARG A 368 -22.82 -27.17 -1.63
CA ARG A 368 -23.60 -28.12 -0.82
C ARG A 368 -25.10 -27.81 -0.88
N ALA A 369 -25.88 -28.74 -1.44
CA ALA A 369 -27.32 -28.58 -1.62
C ALA A 369 -28.05 -28.21 -0.31
N ARG A 370 -28.95 -27.22 -0.41
CA ARG A 370 -29.73 -26.60 0.69
C ARG A 370 -28.91 -25.79 1.70
N LYS A 371 -27.60 -25.67 1.54
CA LYS A 371 -26.74 -24.84 2.40
C LYS A 371 -26.55 -23.45 1.80
N THR A 372 -26.23 -22.51 2.67
CA THR A 372 -25.76 -21.18 2.30
C THR A 372 -24.23 -21.14 2.27
N GLU A 373 -23.67 -20.27 1.44
CA GLU A 373 -22.23 -20.02 1.33
C GLU A 373 -21.93 -18.58 1.72
N PHE A 374 -20.76 -18.36 2.34
CA PHE A 374 -20.23 -17.03 2.62
C PHE A 374 -19.92 -16.32 1.29
N PRO A 375 -19.84 -14.97 1.30
CA PRO A 375 -19.56 -14.24 0.07
C PRO A 375 -18.23 -14.66 -0.56
N PRO A 376 -18.14 -14.63 -1.90
CA PRO A 376 -16.95 -15.09 -2.62
C PRO A 376 -15.68 -14.27 -2.34
N TRP A 377 -15.83 -13.08 -1.76
CA TRP A 377 -14.72 -12.22 -1.36
C TRP A 377 -14.31 -12.37 0.11
N TRP A 378 -14.97 -13.23 0.89
CA TRP A 378 -14.58 -13.54 2.27
C TRP A 378 -13.53 -14.66 2.27
N SER A 379 -12.39 -14.40 2.88
CA SER A 379 -11.36 -15.42 3.10
C SER A 379 -11.73 -16.38 4.24
N ASP A 380 -11.04 -17.53 4.34
CA ASP A 380 -11.19 -18.44 5.47
C ASP A 380 -10.95 -17.74 6.81
N GLN A 381 -10.03 -16.77 6.83
CA GLN A 381 -9.73 -16.00 8.04
C GLN A 381 -10.86 -15.03 8.38
N ASP A 382 -11.52 -14.44 7.38
CA ASP A 382 -12.66 -13.55 7.59
C ASP A 382 -13.85 -14.32 8.16
N ILE A 383 -14.11 -15.50 7.60
CA ILE A 383 -15.14 -16.42 8.10
C ILE A 383 -14.84 -16.79 9.56
N LYS A 384 -13.60 -17.20 9.86
CA LYS A 384 -13.18 -17.53 11.23
C LYS A 384 -13.39 -16.36 12.19
N GLN A 385 -12.95 -15.17 11.80
CA GLN A 385 -13.08 -13.96 12.62
C GLN A 385 -14.55 -13.59 12.85
N ALA A 386 -15.39 -13.60 11.81
CA ALA A 386 -16.81 -13.30 11.93
C ALA A 386 -17.53 -14.31 12.84
N VAL A 387 -17.19 -15.59 12.76
CA VAL A 387 -17.70 -16.63 13.66
C VAL A 387 -17.29 -16.37 15.11
N LEU A 388 -16.01 -16.08 15.36
CA LEU A 388 -15.51 -15.78 16.71
C LEU A 388 -16.18 -14.53 17.29
N MET A 389 -16.35 -13.47 16.50
CA MET A 389 -17.08 -12.26 16.92
C MET A 389 -18.56 -12.55 17.19
N THR A 390 -19.19 -13.45 16.42
CA THR A 390 -20.58 -13.87 16.68
C THR A 390 -20.70 -14.60 18.02
N LEU A 391 -19.71 -15.40 18.38
CA LEU A 391 -19.67 -16.09 19.68
C LEU A 391 -19.38 -15.11 20.83
N GLN A 392 -18.45 -14.19 20.66
CA GLN A 392 -17.96 -13.31 21.74
C GLN A 392 -18.82 -12.06 21.93
N SER A 393 -19.37 -11.50 20.86
CA SER A 393 -20.07 -10.21 20.85
C SER A 393 -21.28 -10.26 19.90
N PRO A 394 -22.30 -11.08 20.19
CA PRO A 394 -23.52 -11.16 19.38
C PRO A 394 -24.37 -9.88 19.46
N HIS A 395 -25.07 -9.55 18.38
CA HIS A 395 -26.11 -8.50 18.39
C HIS A 395 -27.47 -9.01 18.89
N ALA A 396 -27.70 -10.32 18.77
CA ALA A 396 -28.90 -10.96 19.29
C ALA A 396 -28.58 -12.37 19.78
N THR A 397 -29.26 -12.79 20.85
CA THR A 397 -29.13 -14.12 21.42
C THR A 397 -30.48 -14.72 21.82
N GLU A 398 -30.64 -16.01 21.56
CA GLU A 398 -31.86 -16.79 21.81
C GLU A 398 -31.52 -18.09 22.56
N ILE A 399 -32.42 -18.53 23.44
CA ILE A 399 -32.35 -19.80 24.16
C ILE A 399 -33.42 -20.76 23.63
N ALA A 400 -32.99 -21.91 23.12
CA ALA A 400 -33.87 -22.99 22.69
C ALA A 400 -33.48 -24.30 23.39
N GLY A 401 -34.10 -24.57 24.54
CA GLY A 401 -33.72 -25.68 25.41
C GLY A 401 -32.27 -25.56 25.88
N THR A 402 -31.45 -26.57 25.59
CA THR A 402 -30.01 -26.56 25.89
C THR A 402 -29.17 -25.80 24.86
N THR A 403 -29.77 -25.35 23.76
CA THR A 403 -29.08 -24.62 22.70
C THR A 403 -29.08 -23.13 22.97
N ARG A 404 -27.96 -22.50 22.67
CA ARG A 404 -27.73 -21.06 22.64
C ARG A 404 -27.51 -20.68 21.19
N VAL A 405 -28.28 -19.72 20.70
CA VAL A 405 -28.20 -19.24 19.32
C VAL A 405 -27.78 -17.79 19.34
N LEU A 406 -26.81 -17.45 18.50
CA LEU A 406 -26.12 -16.17 18.48
C LEU A 406 -26.13 -15.64 17.05
N TYR A 407 -26.46 -14.36 16.92
CA TYR A 407 -26.48 -13.66 15.64
C TYR A 407 -25.61 -12.42 15.68
N ARG A 408 -24.89 -12.17 14.59
CA ARG A 408 -24.12 -10.95 14.39
C ARG A 408 -24.18 -10.56 12.92
N VAL A 409 -24.31 -9.27 12.65
CA VAL A 409 -24.13 -8.71 11.31
C VAL A 409 -22.68 -8.26 11.18
N VAL A 410 -22.01 -8.67 10.10
CA VAL A 410 -20.63 -8.29 9.77
C VAL A 410 -20.59 -7.96 8.28
N ASP A 411 -20.22 -6.74 7.90
CA ASP A 411 -20.24 -6.26 6.49
C ASP A 411 -21.52 -6.65 5.72
N ASP A 412 -22.69 -6.31 6.29
CA ASP A 412 -24.02 -6.64 5.73
C ASP A 412 -24.31 -8.16 5.57
N VAL A 413 -23.58 -9.02 6.28
CA VAL A 413 -23.81 -10.47 6.35
C VAL A 413 -24.26 -10.87 7.74
N LEU A 414 -25.44 -11.47 7.85
CA LEU A 414 -25.95 -12.06 9.08
C LEU A 414 -25.29 -13.43 9.30
N VAL A 415 -24.37 -13.50 10.24
CA VAL A 415 -23.72 -14.72 10.69
C VAL A 415 -24.51 -15.31 11.86
N LYS A 416 -24.81 -16.61 11.77
CA LYS A 416 -25.39 -17.40 12.86
C LYS A 416 -24.32 -18.32 13.43
N ALA A 417 -24.18 -18.34 14.75
CA ALA A 417 -23.49 -19.38 15.48
C ALA A 417 -24.44 -19.99 16.51
N SER A 418 -24.25 -21.26 16.85
CA SER A 418 -24.97 -21.88 17.95
C SER A 418 -24.06 -22.84 18.70
N TYR A 419 -24.39 -23.11 19.94
CA TYR A 419 -23.77 -24.16 20.73
C TYR A 419 -24.79 -24.74 21.69
N TYR A 420 -24.56 -25.96 22.14
CA TYR A 420 -25.41 -26.60 23.13
C TYR A 420 -24.59 -27.03 24.34
N ILE A 421 -25.25 -27.04 25.49
CA ILE A 421 -24.69 -27.50 26.76
C ILE A 421 -25.10 -28.97 26.90
N GLU A 422 -24.12 -29.86 27.10
CA GLU A 422 -24.40 -31.29 27.33
C GLU A 422 -25.39 -31.49 28.50
N HIS A 423 -26.32 -32.45 28.34
CA HIS A 423 -27.38 -32.69 29.31
C HIS A 423 -26.83 -33.00 30.70
N GLY A 424 -27.40 -32.36 31.73
CA GLY A 424 -27.16 -32.68 33.14
C GLY A 424 -26.11 -31.82 33.86
N SER A 425 -25.58 -30.76 33.25
CA SER A 425 -24.68 -29.84 33.96
C SER A 425 -24.80 -28.39 33.48
N LEU A 426 -25.09 -27.46 34.41
CA LEU A 426 -24.94 -26.01 34.21
C LEU A 426 -23.47 -25.63 33.88
N ASN A 427 -22.54 -26.53 34.22
CA ASN A 427 -21.10 -26.45 33.91
C ASN A 427 -20.68 -27.47 32.82
N GLY A 428 -21.64 -28.02 32.08
CA GLY A 428 -21.40 -29.06 31.06
C GLY A 428 -20.51 -28.57 29.93
N LYS A 429 -19.91 -29.50 29.21
CA LYS A 429 -19.11 -29.16 28.03
C LYS A 429 -20.00 -28.44 27.01
N ARG A 430 -19.55 -27.26 26.57
CA ARG A 430 -20.21 -26.53 25.48
C ARG A 430 -19.67 -27.07 24.17
N THR A 431 -20.57 -27.55 23.31
CA THR A 431 -20.21 -28.07 22.00
C THR A 431 -20.78 -27.17 20.92
N LEU A 432 -19.94 -26.80 19.94
CA LEU A 432 -20.35 -25.96 18.84
C LEU A 432 -21.42 -26.68 18.00
N GLY A 433 -22.46 -25.93 17.64
CA GLY A 433 -23.56 -26.36 16.79
C GLY A 433 -23.49 -25.70 15.41
N ALA A 434 -24.65 -25.52 14.80
CA ALA A 434 -24.77 -24.94 13.47
C ALA A 434 -24.20 -23.51 13.41
N THR A 435 -23.23 -23.31 12.52
CA THR A 435 -22.49 -22.05 12.35
C THR A 435 -22.30 -21.75 10.86
N TYR A 436 -22.93 -20.68 10.35
CA TYR A 436 -23.04 -20.42 8.92
C TYR A 436 -23.51 -18.98 8.60
N PRO A 437 -23.35 -18.49 7.34
CA PRO A 437 -23.94 -17.23 6.91
C PRO A 437 -25.41 -17.43 6.64
N ARG A 438 -26.29 -16.80 7.41
CA ARG A 438 -27.74 -17.00 7.30
C ARG A 438 -28.31 -16.31 6.06
N ASN A 439 -27.96 -15.05 5.88
CA ASN A 439 -28.36 -14.20 4.75
C ASN A 439 -27.45 -12.95 4.70
N GLY A 440 -27.50 -12.17 3.62
CA GLY A 440 -26.74 -10.94 3.51
C GLY A 440 -26.05 -10.71 2.17
N LYS A 441 -25.27 -9.63 2.10
CA LYS A 441 -24.56 -9.21 0.89
C LYS A 441 -23.62 -10.31 0.39
N GLY A 442 -23.90 -10.85 -0.79
CA GLY A 442 -23.10 -11.91 -1.43
C GLY A 442 -23.33 -13.33 -0.91
N VAL A 443 -24.23 -13.53 0.07
CA VAL A 443 -24.60 -14.87 0.54
C VAL A 443 -25.44 -15.57 -0.52
N VAL A 444 -25.10 -16.81 -0.84
CA VAL A 444 -25.83 -17.64 -1.81
C VAL A 444 -26.35 -18.91 -1.17
N LYS A 445 -27.56 -19.35 -1.52
CA LYS A 445 -28.14 -20.63 -1.14
C LYS A 445 -28.12 -21.58 -2.33
N ASN A 446 -27.56 -22.77 -2.14
CA ASN A 446 -27.57 -23.82 -3.15
C ASN A 446 -28.91 -24.55 -3.17
N THR A 447 -29.56 -24.58 -4.34
CA THR A 447 -30.81 -25.31 -4.58
C THR A 447 -30.61 -26.36 -5.68
N SER A 448 -31.62 -27.21 -5.91
CA SER A 448 -31.61 -28.16 -7.04
C SER A 448 -31.56 -27.47 -8.40
N GLU A 449 -31.97 -26.21 -8.47
CA GLU A 449 -32.11 -25.42 -9.71
C GLU A 449 -30.95 -24.42 -9.91
N GLY A 450 -30.02 -24.32 -8.94
CA GLY A 450 -28.88 -23.41 -9.00
C GLY A 450 -28.63 -22.63 -7.71
N LYS A 451 -27.82 -21.58 -7.81
CA LYS A 451 -27.46 -20.70 -6.69
C LYS A 451 -28.39 -19.48 -6.63
N ILE A 452 -29.03 -19.26 -5.48
CA ILE A 452 -29.93 -18.12 -5.26
C ILE A 452 -29.29 -17.17 -4.24
N GLN A 453 -29.18 -15.89 -4.58
CA GLN A 453 -28.68 -14.88 -3.63
C GLN A 453 -29.71 -14.64 -2.52
N VAL A 454 -29.26 -14.61 -1.27
CA VAL A 454 -30.12 -14.41 -0.10
C VAL A 454 -29.78 -13.04 0.50
N GLY A 455 -30.56 -12.01 0.17
CA GLY A 455 -30.37 -10.65 0.69
C GLY A 455 -30.50 -10.57 2.21
N LEU A 456 -29.94 -9.51 2.82
CA LEU A 456 -29.99 -9.31 4.27
C LEU A 456 -31.45 -9.20 4.72
N ASP A 457 -31.83 -10.07 5.65
CA ASP A 457 -33.16 -10.10 6.24
C ASP A 457 -33.01 -10.29 7.76
N LEU A 458 -33.24 -9.21 8.50
CA LEU A 458 -33.16 -9.19 9.97
C LEU A 458 -34.47 -9.61 10.65
N SER A 459 -35.57 -9.75 9.90
CA SER A 459 -36.87 -10.19 10.46
C SER A 459 -36.81 -11.63 11.00
N VAL A 460 -35.79 -12.38 10.60
CA VAL A 460 -35.51 -13.75 11.04
C VAL A 460 -34.93 -13.85 12.46
N ILE A 461 -34.66 -12.71 13.10
CA ILE A 461 -34.14 -12.60 14.47
C ILE A 461 -35.26 -12.14 15.39
N ARG A 462 -35.42 -12.79 16.55
CA ARG A 462 -36.43 -12.38 17.53
C ARG A 462 -36.14 -10.98 18.08
N ARG A 463 -37.15 -10.11 18.11
CA ARG A 463 -37.08 -8.80 18.79
C ARG A 463 -37.43 -8.93 20.28
N LYS A 464 -36.93 -8.00 21.10
CA LYS A 464 -37.35 -7.87 22.51
C LYS A 464 -38.86 -7.69 22.55
N GLU A 465 -39.53 -8.38 23.46
CA GLU A 465 -40.92 -8.06 23.76
C GLU A 465 -40.93 -6.67 24.40
N VAL A 466 -41.51 -5.69 23.71
CA VAL A 466 -41.82 -4.40 24.30
C VAL A 466 -43.02 -4.66 25.20
N GLY A 467 -42.82 -4.60 26.52
CA GLY A 467 -43.91 -4.76 27.48
C GLY A 467 -45.06 -3.79 27.15
N ALA A 468 -46.28 -4.34 27.15
CA ALA A 468 -47.51 -3.56 27.23
C ALA A 468 -47.67 -2.94 28.62
#